data_AF-A0A3E0IRP3-F1
#
_entry.id   AF-A0A3E0IRP3-F1
#
_cell.length_a   1.000
_cell.length_b   1.000
_cell.length_c   1.000
_cell.angle_alpha   90.00
_cell.angle_beta   90.00
_cell.angle_gamma   90.00
#
_symmetry.space_group_name_H-M   'P 1'
#
loop_
_entity.id
_entity.type
_entity.pdbx_description
1 polymer ?
#
loop_
_entity_poly.entity_id
_entity_poly.type
_entity_poly.pdbx_seq_one_letter_code
_entity_poly.pdbx_strand_id
1 'polypeptide(L)' 'MPKLILCRHGQSEWNAQNLFTGWADVDLSEQGVQEAMRSGQK' A
#
# COMPACT_ATOMS: atom_id res chain seq x y z
N MET A 1 4.97 27.46 -7.07
CA MET A 1 3.73 26.71 -7.34
C MET A 1 3.65 25.55 -6.35
N PRO A 2 2.59 25.45 -5.52
CA PRO A 2 2.45 24.31 -4.61
C PRO A 2 2.15 23.03 -5.38
N LYS A 3 2.68 21.88 -4.90
CA LYS A 3 2.40 20.55 -5.44
C LYS A 3 1.97 19.64 -4.29
N LEU A 4 0.80 19.02 -4.42
CA LEU A 4 0.28 18.01 -3.52
C LEU A 4 0.45 16.63 -4.18
N ILE A 5 0.95 15.66 -3.42
CA ILE A 5 1.09 14.27 -3.87
C ILE A 5 0.34 13.40 -2.86
N LEU A 6 -0.56 12.55 -3.36
CA LEU A 6 -1.28 11.56 -2.58
C LEU A 6 -0.84 10.17 -3.03
N CYS A 7 -0.65 9.27 -2.08
CA CYS A 7 -0.28 7.88 -2.33
C CYS A 7 -1.09 6.98 -1.39
N ARG A 8 -1.58 5.85 -1.91
CA ARG A 8 -2.19 4.80 -1.10
C ARG A 8 -1.11 3.82 -0.66
N HIS A 9 -1.32 3.14 0.47
CA HIS A 9 -0.51 1.98 0.86
C HIS A 9 -0.48 0.92 -0.25
N GLY A 10 0.58 0.10 -0.29
CA GLY A 10 0.69 -1.04 -1.19
C GLY A 10 -0.30 -2.16 -0.84
N GLN A 11 -0.38 -3.20 -1.66
CA GLN A 11 -1.22 -4.36 -1.40
C GLN A 11 -0.97 -4.95 0.00
N SER A 12 -2.03 -5.16 0.80
CA SER A 12 -1.97 -5.88 2.07
C SER A 12 -2.23 -7.37 1.89
N GLU A 13 -1.86 -8.19 2.87
CA GLU A 13 -2.16 -9.64 2.85
C GLU A 13 -3.67 -9.92 2.68
N TRP A 14 -4.52 -9.13 3.34
CA TRP A 14 -5.97 -9.27 3.25
C TRP A 14 -6.52 -8.77 1.93
N ASN A 15 -5.93 -7.71 1.34
CA ASN A 15 -6.31 -7.28 0.02
C ASN A 15 -6.00 -8.35 -1.04
N ALA A 16 -4.86 -9.04 -0.92
CA ALA A 16 -4.51 -10.16 -1.78
C ALA A 16 -5.51 -11.34 -1.67
N GLN A 17 -6.11 -11.53 -0.49
CA GLN A 17 -7.11 -12.56 -0.23
C GLN A 17 -8.56 -12.10 -0.44
N ASN A 18 -8.80 -10.87 -0.93
CA ASN A 18 -10.13 -10.26 -1.06
C ASN A 18 -10.92 -10.20 0.26
N LEU A 19 -10.23 -10.06 1.39
CA LEU A 19 -10.82 -9.88 2.71
C LEU A 19 -11.00 -8.40 3.03
N PHE A 20 -12.00 -8.10 3.86
CA PHE A 20 -12.25 -6.74 4.34
C PHE A 20 -11.33 -6.40 5.51
N THR A 21 -10.43 -5.41 5.36
CA THR A 21 -9.50 -4.98 6.41
C THR A 21 -10.17 -4.19 7.53
N GLY A 22 -11.03 -3.22 7.17
CA GLY A 22 -11.63 -2.32 8.16
C GLY A 22 -10.57 -1.59 8.98
N TRP A 23 -10.59 -1.83 10.30
CA TRP A 23 -9.68 -1.21 11.28
C TRP A 23 -8.58 -2.16 11.75
N ALA A 24 -8.48 -3.36 11.17
CA ALA A 24 -7.42 -4.30 11.49
C ALA A 24 -6.08 -3.76 10.98
N ASP A 25 -5.05 -3.87 11.81
CA ASP A 25 -3.68 -3.55 11.45
C ASP A 25 -3.06 -4.74 10.71
N VAL A 26 -3.07 -4.69 9.38
CA VAL A 26 -2.67 -5.80 8.50
C VAL A 26 -1.42 -5.42 7.74
N ASP A 27 -0.44 -6.31 7.74
CA ASP A 27 0.82 -6.13 7.04
C ASP A 27 0.66 -6.04 5.51
N LEU A 28 1.68 -5.44 4.88
CA LEU A 28 1.82 -5.46 3.43
C LEU A 28 2.18 -6.88 2.95
N SER A 29 1.65 -7.27 1.81
CA SER A 29 2.18 -8.44 1.09
C SER A 29 3.58 -8.15 0.56
N GLU A 30 4.32 -9.19 0.17
CA GLU A 30 5.61 -9.02 -0.51
C GLU A 30 5.48 -8.09 -1.74
N GLN A 31 4.39 -8.24 -2.50
CA GLN A 31 4.06 -7.33 -3.61
C GLN A 31 3.86 -5.89 -3.12
N GLY A 32 3.11 -5.68 -2.04
CA GLY A 32 2.87 -4.36 -1.46
C GLY A 32 4.15 -3.65 -1.02
N VAL A 33 5.11 -4.39 -0.46
CA VAL A 33 6.43 -3.85 -0.12
C VAL A 33 7.17 -3.37 -1.37
N GLN A 34 7.17 -4.16 -2.45
CA GLN A 34 7.80 -3.75 -3.72
C GLN A 34 7.11 -2.53 -4.36
N GLU A 35 5.77 -2.44 -4.26
CA GLU A 35 4.99 -1.29 -4.73
C GLU A 35 5.36 0.00 -3.98
N ALA A 36 5.50 -0.08 -2.65
CA ALA A 36 5.92 1.04 -1.81
C ALA A 36 7.34 1.49 -2.17
N MET A 37 8.28 0.56 -2.31
CA MET A 37 9.66 0.85 -2.72
C MET A 37 9.71 1.51 -4.09
N ARG A 38 8.98 0.96 -5.08
CA ARG A 38 8.93 1.53 -6.44
C ARG A 38 8.34 2.95 -6.45
N SER A 39 7.33 3.19 -5.62
CA SER A 39 6.67 4.50 -5.53
C SER A 39 7.60 5.58 -4.96
N GLY A 40 8.55 5.20 -4.08
CA GLY A 40 9.55 6.11 -3.51
C GLY A 40 10.82 6.33 -4.34
N GLN A 41 10.99 5.63 -5.46
CA GLN A 41 12.20 5.72 -6.31
C GLN A 41 12.20 6.90 -7.31
N LYS A 42 11.26 7.85 -7.20
CA LYS A 42 11.16 9.04 -8.06
C LYS A 42 10.94 10.30 -7.25
#